data_AF-A0A925JK29-F1
#
_entry.id   AF-A0A925JK29-F1
#
_cell.length_a   1.000
_cell.length_b   1.000
_cell.length_c   1.000
_cell.angle_alpha   90.00
_cell.angle_beta   90.00
_cell.angle_gamma   90.00
#
_symmetry.space_group_name_H-M   'P 1'
#
loop_
_entity.id
_entity.type
_entity.pdbx_description
1 polymer ?
#
loop_
_entity_poly.entity_id
_entity_poly.type
_entity_poly.pdbx_seq_one_letter_code
_entity_poly.pdbx_strand_id
1 'polypeptide(L)'
;MHALEITLLYLLAAVLGVVVCRSFKLPPMLGYLAVGILIGPHALALSHDADGVRYLGEFGVVFLMFVIGLEFNLPKLRVMQRHVFGLGMLQVVVTMVVATAFTIGLSVLSPTLWGMSWQAALALSCALAMSSTAIVVKLMVERLELESEHGKRVMGVLLFQDLAVVPLLVLVPALAAPGESLVSALLVAGLKAAALIAVLLVGGQHVMRRWLTLVARRKTEELFVLNLLFITLGLAW
;
A
#
# COMPACT_ATOMS: atom_id res chain seq x y z
N MET A 1 -4.27 -25.22 23.87
CA MET A 1 -4.73 -25.28 22.47
C MET A 1 -3.51 -25.58 21.62
N HIS A 2 -3.52 -26.65 20.84
CA HIS A 2 -2.42 -26.94 19.92
C HIS A 2 -2.37 -25.86 18.83
N ALA A 3 -1.18 -25.55 18.29
CA ALA A 3 -1.02 -24.53 17.25
C ALA A 3 -1.97 -24.75 16.05
N LEU A 4 -2.20 -26.01 15.68
CA LEU A 4 -3.14 -26.40 14.62
C LEU A 4 -4.59 -25.98 14.89
N GLU A 5 -5.06 -26.13 16.14
CA GLU A 5 -6.44 -25.78 16.54
C GLU A 5 -6.67 -24.28 16.40
N ILE A 6 -5.69 -23.49 16.84
CA ILE A 6 -5.71 -22.03 16.73
C ILE A 6 -5.71 -21.61 15.25
N THR A 7 -4.86 -22.21 14.42
CA THR A 7 -4.85 -21.95 12.97
C THR A 7 -6.18 -22.30 12.32
N LEU A 8 -6.76 -23.46 12.65
CA LEU A 8 -8.07 -23.88 12.14
C LEU A 8 -9.18 -22.92 12.56
N LEU A 9 -9.16 -22.44 13.80
CA LEU A 9 -10.13 -21.45 14.29
C LEU A 9 -10.02 -20.13 13.53
N TYR A 10 -8.80 -19.62 13.32
CA TYR A 10 -8.57 -18.42 12.51
C TYR A 10 -9.05 -18.61 11.07
N LEU A 11 -8.72 -19.75 10.45
CA LEU A 11 -9.14 -20.04 9.08
C LEU A 11 -10.67 -20.13 8.97
N LEU A 12 -11.31 -20.84 9.90
CA LEU A 12 -12.76 -20.99 9.93
C LEU A 12 -13.44 -19.63 10.08
N ALA A 13 -12.96 -18.81 11.01
CA ALA A 13 -13.52 -17.49 11.21
C ALA A 13 -13.31 -16.58 9.99
N ALA A 14 -12.13 -16.62 9.36
CA ALA A 14 -11.87 -15.89 8.12
C ALA A 14 -12.80 -16.35 6.98
N VAL A 15 -13.00 -17.66 6.82
CA VAL A 15 -13.94 -18.23 5.83
C VAL A 15 -15.36 -17.73 6.11
N LEU A 16 -15.84 -17.81 7.35
CA LEU A 16 -17.17 -17.32 7.73
C LEU A 16 -17.31 -15.82 7.45
N GLY A 17 -16.34 -15.00 7.86
CA GLY A 17 -16.33 -13.56 7.60
C GLY A 17 -16.39 -13.24 6.10
N VAL A 18 -15.60 -13.95 5.28
CA VAL A 18 -15.64 -13.80 3.82
C VAL A 18 -16.97 -14.23 3.23
N VAL A 19 -17.55 -15.35 3.68
CA VAL A 19 -18.85 -15.84 3.20
C VAL A 19 -19.94 -14.81 3.50
N VAL A 20 -19.95 -14.26 4.72
CA VAL A 20 -20.88 -13.21 5.12
C VAL A 20 -20.69 -11.98 4.24
N CYS A 21 -19.47 -11.44 4.11
CA CYS A 21 -19.21 -10.29 3.24
C CYS A 21 -19.64 -10.55 1.80
N ARG A 22 -19.34 -11.74 1.26
CA ARG A 22 -19.69 -12.10 -0.12
C ARG A 22 -21.21 -12.24 -0.31
N SER A 23 -21.95 -12.73 0.69
CA SER A 23 -23.43 -12.74 0.64
C SER A 23 -24.03 -11.34 0.56
N PHE A 24 -23.38 -10.34 1.16
CA PHE A 24 -23.74 -8.93 1.06
C PHE A 24 -23.13 -8.22 -0.16
N LYS A 25 -22.46 -8.95 -1.08
CA LYS A 25 -21.72 -8.40 -2.23
C LYS A 25 -20.62 -7.40 -1.83
N LEU A 26 -20.06 -7.55 -0.64
CA LEU A 26 -18.98 -6.74 -0.12
C LEU A 26 -17.61 -7.36 -0.47
N PRO A 27 -16.54 -6.55 -0.59
CA PRO A 27 -15.18 -7.04 -0.77
C PRO A 27 -14.75 -7.99 0.38
N PRO A 28 -14.14 -9.16 0.08
CA PRO A 28 -13.67 -10.12 1.08
C PRO A 28 -12.70 -9.54 2.13
N MET A 29 -11.95 -8.50 1.77
CA MET A 29 -11.01 -7.79 2.67
C MET A 29 -11.70 -7.27 3.94
N LEU A 30 -12.95 -6.82 3.83
CA LEU A 30 -13.74 -6.38 4.99
C LEU A 30 -14.01 -7.54 5.95
N GLY A 31 -14.23 -8.74 5.41
CA GLY A 31 -14.44 -9.96 6.19
C GLY A 31 -13.18 -10.34 6.96
N TYR A 32 -12.01 -10.32 6.30
CA TYR A 32 -10.72 -10.57 6.97
C TYR A 32 -10.44 -9.55 8.07
N LEU A 33 -10.70 -8.26 7.81
CA LEU A 33 -10.50 -7.19 8.80
C LEU A 33 -11.45 -7.34 10.00
N ALA A 34 -12.75 -7.56 9.75
CA ALA A 34 -13.73 -7.73 10.80
C ALA A 34 -13.41 -8.92 11.70
N VAL A 35 -13.02 -10.05 11.11
CA VAL A 35 -12.58 -11.25 11.83
C VAL A 35 -11.32 -10.96 12.65
N GLY A 36 -10.34 -10.26 12.08
CA GLY A 36 -9.13 -9.86 12.78
C GLY A 36 -9.41 -8.96 13.98
N ILE A 37 -10.32 -7.99 13.84
CA ILE A 37 -10.76 -7.12 14.95
C ILE A 37 -11.45 -7.94 16.03
N LEU A 38 -12.35 -8.86 15.65
CA LEU A 38 -13.12 -9.68 16.59
C LEU A 38 -12.24 -10.66 17.36
N ILE A 39 -11.31 -11.35 16.70
CA ILE A 39 -10.46 -12.37 17.34
C ILE A 39 -9.27 -11.72 18.06
N GLY A 40 -8.89 -10.51 17.64
CA GLY A 40 -7.77 -9.78 18.21
C GLY A 40 -7.89 -9.54 19.72
N PRO A 41 -6.77 -9.12 20.35
CA PRO A 41 -6.68 -8.99 21.80
C PRO A 41 -7.63 -7.94 22.39
N HIS A 42 -8.10 -7.01 21.55
CA HIS A 42 -8.97 -5.89 21.95
C HIS A 42 -10.47 -6.21 21.90
N ALA A 43 -10.88 -7.39 21.42
CA ALA A 43 -12.30 -7.78 21.37
C ALA A 43 -12.55 -9.10 22.13
N LEU A 44 -12.39 -10.26 21.47
CA LEU A 44 -12.63 -11.56 22.11
C LEU A 44 -11.41 -12.13 22.84
N ALA A 45 -10.22 -11.53 22.66
CA ALA A 45 -8.96 -11.95 23.29
C ALA A 45 -8.59 -13.44 23.09
N LEU A 46 -9.07 -14.04 22.00
CA LEU A 46 -8.75 -15.43 21.64
C LEU A 46 -7.29 -15.58 21.17
N SER A 47 -6.66 -14.51 20.69
CA SER A 47 -5.26 -14.51 20.26
C SER A 47 -4.29 -14.30 21.44
N HIS A 48 -3.78 -15.40 22.02
CA HIS A 48 -2.73 -15.33 23.06
C HIS A 48 -1.30 -15.24 22.49
N ASP A 49 -1.10 -15.51 21.20
CA ASP A 49 0.20 -15.44 20.51
C ASP A 49 0.22 -14.28 19.51
N ALA A 50 0.31 -13.07 20.04
CA ALA A 50 0.32 -11.84 19.25
C ALA A 50 1.59 -11.72 18.38
N ASP A 51 2.71 -12.27 18.85
CA ASP A 51 4.00 -12.18 18.16
C ASP A 51 4.04 -13.11 16.93
N GLY A 52 3.60 -14.36 17.05
CA GLY A 52 3.53 -15.29 15.91
C GLY A 52 2.63 -14.79 14.78
N VAL A 53 1.47 -14.21 15.12
CA VAL A 53 0.56 -13.60 14.14
C VAL A 53 1.17 -12.33 13.53
N ARG A 54 1.92 -11.54 14.30
CA ARG A 54 2.61 -10.35 13.78
C ARG A 54 3.67 -10.74 12.75
N TYR A 55 4.52 -11.72 13.05
CA TYR A 55 5.52 -12.21 12.10
C TYR A 55 4.87 -12.74 10.82
N LEU A 56 3.81 -13.54 10.93
CA LEU A 56 3.08 -14.02 9.76
C LEU A 56 2.47 -12.87 8.93
N GLY A 57 1.98 -11.82 9.60
CA GLY A 57 1.50 -10.59 8.98
C GLY A 57 2.60 -9.83 8.25
N GLU A 58 3.80 -9.72 8.83
CA GLU A 58 4.98 -9.11 8.20
C GLU A 58 5.30 -9.83 6.88
N PHE A 59 5.40 -11.16 6.87
CA PHE A 59 5.58 -11.94 5.64
C PHE A 59 4.47 -11.67 4.61
N GLY A 60 3.21 -11.61 5.05
CA GLY A 60 2.07 -11.29 4.18
C GLY A 60 2.21 -9.90 3.52
N VAL A 61 2.64 -8.89 4.28
CA VAL A 61 2.90 -7.53 3.76
C VAL A 61 4.07 -7.54 2.78
N VAL A 62 5.16 -8.27 3.07
CA VAL A 62 6.30 -8.43 2.15
C VAL A 62 5.84 -9.02 0.81
N PHE A 63 5.09 -10.12 0.84
CA PHE A 63 4.58 -10.74 -0.38
C PHE A 63 3.60 -9.84 -1.12
N LEU A 64 2.74 -9.10 -0.42
CA LEU A 64 1.83 -8.13 -1.03
C LEU A 64 2.59 -7.01 -1.74
N MET A 65 3.58 -6.40 -1.07
CA MET A 65 4.42 -5.35 -1.65
C MET A 65 5.20 -5.86 -2.87
N PHE A 66 5.66 -7.12 -2.83
CA PHE A 66 6.31 -7.76 -3.97
C PHE A 66 5.36 -7.96 -5.16
N VAL A 67 4.15 -8.48 -4.93
CA VAL A 67 3.14 -8.66 -5.98
C VAL A 67 2.76 -7.32 -6.60
N ILE A 68 2.55 -6.28 -5.79
CA ILE A 68 2.31 -4.91 -6.28
C ILE A 68 3.47 -4.44 -7.16
N GLY A 69 4.72 -4.72 -6.75
CA GLY A 69 5.91 -4.42 -7.55
C GLY A 69 5.96 -5.16 -8.90
N LEU A 70 5.48 -6.39 -8.97
CA LEU A 70 5.40 -7.17 -10.22
C LEU A 70 4.29 -6.67 -11.17
N GLU A 71 3.22 -6.10 -10.63
CA GLU A 71 2.15 -5.50 -11.44
C GLU A 71 2.61 -4.19 -12.13
N PHE A 72 3.72 -3.58 -11.66
CA PHE A 72 4.22 -2.34 -12.21
C PHE A 72 4.86 -2.51 -13.60
N ASN A 73 4.21 -1.94 -14.62
CA ASN A 73 4.63 -2.03 -16.02
C ASN A 73 5.08 -0.65 -16.55
N LEU A 74 6.40 -0.41 -16.58
CA LEU A 74 6.98 0.85 -17.09
C LEU A 74 6.53 1.21 -18.53
N PRO A 75 6.51 0.26 -19.49
CA PRO A 75 5.95 0.52 -20.81
C PRO A 75 4.51 1.04 -20.77
N LYS A 76 3.65 0.42 -19.95
CA LYS A 76 2.25 0.83 -19.79
C LYS A 76 2.15 2.25 -19.20
N LEU A 77 3.02 2.59 -18.24
CA LEU A 77 3.08 3.94 -17.66
C LEU A 77 3.45 5.00 -18.71
N ARG A 78 4.40 4.72 -19.61
CA ARG A 78 4.76 5.65 -20.71
C ARG A 78 3.59 5.91 -21.65
N VAL A 79 2.84 4.86 -22.00
CA VAL A 79 1.64 5.01 -22.85
C VAL A 79 0.56 5.83 -22.14
N MET A 80 0.40 5.64 -20.83
CA MET A 80 -0.63 6.28 -20.03
C MET A 80 -0.19 7.58 -19.34
N GLN A 81 0.99 8.12 -19.67
CA GLN A 81 1.63 9.23 -18.96
C GLN A 81 0.75 10.46 -18.76
N ARG A 82 -0.11 10.80 -19.73
CA ARG A 82 -1.05 11.93 -19.62
C ARG A 82 -2.13 11.69 -18.56
N HIS A 83 -2.62 10.45 -18.45
CA HIS A 83 -3.60 10.07 -17.44
C HIS A 83 -2.96 9.99 -16.05
N VAL A 84 -1.74 9.43 -15.97
CA VAL A 84 -0.99 9.28 -14.71
C VAL A 84 -0.58 10.63 -14.14
N PHE A 85 0.21 11.41 -14.88
CA PHE A 85 0.75 12.69 -14.39
C PHE A 85 -0.21 13.88 -14.55
N GLY A 86 -1.24 13.76 -15.39
CA GLY A 86 -2.28 14.79 -15.50
C GLY A 86 -3.40 14.53 -14.51
N LEU A 87 -4.24 13.53 -14.80
CA LEU A 87 -5.44 13.25 -14.00
C LEU A 87 -5.11 12.67 -12.63
N GLY A 88 -4.18 11.72 -12.55
CA GLY A 88 -3.76 11.07 -11.30
C GLY A 88 -3.15 12.04 -10.31
N MET A 89 -2.19 12.85 -10.77
CA MET A 89 -1.61 13.92 -9.95
C MET A 89 -2.67 14.92 -9.48
N LEU A 90 -3.55 15.36 -10.38
CA LEU A 90 -4.62 16.29 -10.03
C LEU A 90 -5.54 15.68 -8.97
N GLN A 91 -5.95 14.41 -9.12
CA GLN A 91 -6.79 13.74 -8.13
C GLN A 91 -6.12 13.71 -6.76
N VAL A 92 -4.87 13.23 -6.66
CA VAL A 92 -4.18 13.13 -5.38
C VAL A 92 -4.03 14.51 -4.73
N VAL A 93 -3.53 15.50 -5.47
CA VAL A 93 -3.30 16.86 -4.95
C VAL A 93 -4.60 17.51 -4.51
N VAL A 94 -5.66 17.46 -5.34
CA VAL A 94 -6.96 18.06 -4.99
C VAL A 94 -7.55 17.38 -3.75
N THR A 95 -7.49 16.04 -3.69
CA THR A 95 -8.04 15.30 -2.54
C THR A 95 -7.26 15.62 -1.26
N MET A 96 -5.94 15.71 -1.34
CA MET A 96 -5.09 16.12 -0.21
C MET A 96 -5.42 17.55 0.26
N VAL A 97 -5.54 18.51 -0.66
CA VAL A 97 -5.83 19.91 -0.32
C VAL A 97 -7.22 20.02 0.32
N VAL A 98 -8.24 19.40 -0.28
CA VAL A 98 -9.61 19.41 0.23
C VAL A 98 -9.69 18.73 1.59
N ALA A 99 -9.09 17.55 1.75
CA ALA A 99 -9.06 16.84 3.03
C ALA A 99 -8.30 17.63 4.11
N THR A 100 -7.18 18.28 3.75
CA THR A 100 -6.39 19.07 4.70
C THR A 100 -7.18 20.30 5.14
N ALA A 101 -7.80 21.02 4.20
CA ALA A 101 -8.64 22.17 4.50
C ALA A 101 -9.84 21.77 5.37
N PHE A 102 -10.49 20.64 5.07
CA PHE A 102 -11.59 20.13 5.87
C PHE A 102 -11.15 19.77 7.30
N THR A 103 -10.02 19.06 7.44
CA THR A 103 -9.51 18.61 8.75
C THR A 103 -9.05 19.80 9.62
N ILE A 104 -8.36 20.77 9.02
CA ILE A 104 -7.97 22.01 9.71
C ILE A 104 -9.21 22.84 10.07
N GLY A 105 -10.19 22.95 9.17
CA GLY A 105 -11.47 23.61 9.44
C GLY A 105 -12.20 22.98 10.62
N LEU A 106 -12.23 21.64 10.69
CA LEU A 106 -12.80 20.89 11.81
C LEU A 106 -12.05 21.16 13.12
N SER A 107 -10.72 21.24 13.06
CA SER A 107 -9.88 21.57 14.22
C SER A 107 -10.14 22.97 14.76
N VAL A 108 -10.41 23.95 13.90
CA VAL A 108 -10.76 25.33 14.31
C VAL A 108 -12.17 25.38 14.91
N LEU A 109 -13.13 24.63 14.35
CA LEU A 109 -14.52 24.61 14.80
C LEU A 109 -14.73 23.83 16.11
N SER A 110 -13.93 22.79 16.36
CA SER A 110 -14.00 21.98 17.59
C SER A 110 -12.62 21.64 18.15
N PRO A 111 -11.96 22.60 18.83
CA PRO A 111 -10.61 22.41 19.38
C PRO A 111 -10.54 21.31 20.45
N THR A 112 -11.64 21.10 21.18
CA THR A 112 -11.72 20.14 22.29
C THR A 112 -11.85 18.69 21.85
N LEU A 113 -12.34 18.41 20.64
CA LEU A 113 -12.50 17.06 20.11
C LEU A 113 -11.46 16.72 19.02
N TRP A 114 -10.99 17.73 18.27
CA TRP A 114 -10.15 17.54 17.09
C TRP A 114 -8.95 18.49 17.03
N GLY A 115 -8.31 18.72 18.18
CA GLY A 115 -7.05 19.47 18.27
C GLY A 115 -5.91 18.72 17.58
N MET A 116 -5.74 18.92 16.27
CA MET A 116 -4.65 18.32 15.48
C MET A 116 -3.76 19.41 14.89
N SER A 117 -2.46 19.17 14.85
CA SER A 117 -1.52 20.06 14.17
C SER A 117 -1.73 20.02 12.65
N TRP A 118 -1.29 21.06 11.94
CA TRP A 118 -1.40 21.09 10.47
C TRP A 118 -0.58 19.96 9.82
N GLN A 119 0.52 19.52 10.46
CA GLN A 119 1.32 18.38 10.02
C GLN A 119 0.52 17.08 10.10
N ALA A 120 -0.19 16.87 11.21
CA ALA A 120 -1.03 15.70 11.40
C ALA A 120 -2.21 15.72 10.42
N ALA A 121 -2.82 16.89 10.17
CA ALA A 121 -3.91 17.05 9.20
C ALA A 121 -3.44 16.72 7.78
N LEU A 122 -2.24 17.17 7.40
CA LEU A 122 -1.64 16.86 6.12
C LEU A 122 -1.33 15.35 6.00
N ALA A 123 -0.73 14.75 7.03
CA ALA A 123 -0.43 13.31 7.05
C ALA A 123 -1.70 12.45 6.95
N LEU A 124 -2.77 12.82 7.64
CA LEU A 124 -4.08 12.17 7.52
C LEU A 124 -4.64 12.32 6.10
N SER A 125 -4.48 13.50 5.50
CA SER A 125 -4.95 13.77 4.14
C SER A 125 -4.17 12.99 3.09
N CYS A 126 -2.87 12.74 3.29
CA CYS A 126 -2.09 11.81 2.47
C CYS A 126 -2.73 10.43 2.49
N ALA A 127 -3.10 9.91 3.68
CA ALA A 127 -3.74 8.60 3.81
C ALA A 127 -5.13 8.56 3.16
N LEU A 128 -5.93 9.63 3.32
CA LEU A 128 -7.27 9.74 2.73
C LEU A 128 -7.27 9.89 1.21
N ALA A 129 -6.21 10.41 0.61
CA ALA A 129 -6.11 10.59 -0.84
C ALA A 129 -5.88 9.27 -1.61
N MET A 130 -5.47 8.20 -0.90
CA MET A 130 -5.09 6.91 -1.46
C MET A 130 -6.30 6.00 -1.69
N SER A 131 -6.30 5.27 -2.81
CA SER A 131 -7.29 4.23 -3.11
C SER A 131 -6.69 2.84 -3.02
N SER A 132 -7.55 1.82 -2.89
CA SER A 132 -7.12 0.42 -2.93
C SER A 132 -7.10 -0.09 -4.38
N THR A 133 -5.91 -0.13 -4.98
CA THR A 133 -5.70 -0.59 -6.37
C THR A 133 -6.29 -1.98 -6.61
N ALA A 134 -5.99 -2.96 -5.74
CA ALA A 134 -6.46 -4.34 -5.89
C ALA A 134 -8.00 -4.45 -5.93
N ILE A 135 -8.71 -3.69 -5.10
CA ILE A 135 -10.18 -3.73 -5.04
C ILE A 135 -10.78 -3.09 -6.29
N VAL A 136 -10.28 -1.90 -6.67
CA VAL A 136 -10.82 -1.15 -7.81
C VAL A 136 -10.54 -1.88 -9.12
N VAL A 137 -9.32 -2.40 -9.33
CA VAL A 137 -8.97 -3.19 -10.51
C VAL A 137 -9.85 -4.43 -10.62
N LYS A 138 -10.02 -5.18 -9.52
CA LYS A 138 -10.87 -6.37 -9.52
C LYS A 138 -12.32 -6.04 -9.88
N LEU A 139 -12.87 -4.96 -9.33
CA LEU A 139 -14.23 -4.51 -9.65
C LEU A 139 -14.38 -4.14 -11.13
N MET A 140 -13.37 -3.47 -11.72
CA MET A 140 -13.36 -3.13 -13.15
C MET A 140 -13.24 -4.37 -14.04
N VAL A 141 -12.46 -5.38 -13.64
CA VAL A 141 -12.38 -6.67 -14.34
C VAL A 141 -13.75 -7.36 -14.32
N GLU A 142 -14.38 -7.47 -13.15
CA GLU A 142 -15.69 -8.10 -12.99
C GLU A 142 -16.78 -7.41 -13.81
N ARG A 143 -16.66 -6.10 -14.01
CA ARG A 143 -17.56 -5.31 -14.87
C ARG A 143 -17.16 -5.26 -16.34
N LEU A 144 -16.02 -5.84 -16.73
CA LEU A 144 -15.43 -5.74 -18.08
C LEU A 144 -15.15 -4.28 -18.52
N GLU A 145 -14.90 -3.39 -17.55
CA GLU A 145 -14.71 -1.95 -17.77
C GLU A 145 -13.24 -1.53 -17.89
N LEU A 146 -12.28 -2.45 -17.69
CA LEU A 146 -10.84 -2.14 -17.69
C LEU A 146 -10.34 -1.44 -18.96
N GLU A 147 -10.79 -1.90 -20.12
CA GLU A 147 -10.36 -1.37 -21.43
C GLU A 147 -11.16 -0.14 -21.87
N SER A 148 -12.18 0.24 -21.09
CA SER A 148 -12.98 1.44 -21.35
C SER A 148 -12.17 2.72 -21.12
N GLU A 149 -12.62 3.85 -21.70
CA GLU A 149 -11.98 5.16 -21.48
C GLU A 149 -11.99 5.59 -20.01
N HIS A 150 -13.06 5.29 -19.25
CA HIS A 150 -13.08 5.52 -17.81
C HIS A 150 -12.14 4.58 -17.06
N GLY A 151 -12.09 3.30 -17.44
CA GLY A 151 -11.15 2.31 -16.90
C GLY A 151 -9.70 2.77 -17.03
N LYS A 152 -9.30 3.23 -18.22
CA LYS A 152 -7.95 3.80 -18.45
C LYS A 152 -7.67 5.03 -17.57
N ARG A 153 -8.66 5.91 -17.35
CA ARG A 153 -8.52 7.07 -16.45
C ARG A 153 -8.33 6.63 -15.00
N VAL A 154 -9.15 5.70 -14.51
CA VAL A 154 -9.04 5.13 -13.16
C VAL A 154 -7.69 4.45 -12.97
N MET A 155 -7.28 3.61 -13.92
CA MET A 155 -5.95 2.98 -13.91
C MET A 155 -4.83 4.01 -13.88
N GLY A 156 -4.96 5.13 -14.62
CA GLY A 156 -4.01 6.23 -14.57
C GLY A 156 -3.87 6.83 -13.16
N VAL A 157 -5.00 7.05 -12.47
CA VAL A 157 -5.00 7.54 -11.09
C VAL A 157 -4.36 6.53 -10.14
N LEU A 158 -4.75 5.25 -10.22
CA LEU A 158 -4.20 4.19 -9.36
C LEU A 158 -2.68 4.04 -9.54
N LEU A 159 -2.19 4.07 -10.78
CA LEU A 159 -0.75 4.02 -11.04
C LEU A 159 0.00 5.23 -10.48
N PHE A 160 -0.60 6.42 -10.53
CA PHE A 160 0.00 7.60 -9.90
C PHE A 160 0.02 7.47 -8.38
N GLN A 161 -1.06 6.97 -7.78
CA GLN A 161 -1.14 6.71 -6.36
C GLN A 161 -0.07 5.71 -5.91
N ASP A 162 0.08 4.57 -6.59
CA ASP A 162 1.11 3.57 -6.30
C ASP A 162 2.52 4.19 -6.34
N LEU A 163 2.79 5.07 -7.31
CA LEU A 163 4.07 5.80 -7.39
C LEU A 163 4.22 6.85 -6.27
N ALA A 164 3.13 7.51 -5.88
CA ALA A 164 3.11 8.55 -4.85
C ALA A 164 3.20 7.99 -3.43
N VAL A 165 2.90 6.71 -3.19
CA VAL A 165 3.00 6.09 -1.86
C VAL A 165 4.38 6.30 -1.25
N VAL A 166 5.45 5.98 -1.98
CA VAL A 166 6.82 6.06 -1.48
C VAL A 166 7.20 7.48 -1.02
N PRO A 167 7.07 8.54 -1.86
CA PRO A 167 7.38 9.89 -1.41
C PRO A 167 6.45 10.37 -0.28
N LEU A 168 5.18 9.96 -0.27
CA LEU A 168 4.26 10.29 0.83
C LEU A 168 4.67 9.61 2.15
N LEU A 169 5.10 8.35 2.12
CA LEU A 169 5.59 7.62 3.29
C LEU A 169 6.89 8.23 3.85
N VAL A 170 7.74 8.80 2.99
CA VAL A 170 8.94 9.55 3.43
C VAL A 170 8.57 10.92 4.00
N LEU A 171 7.52 11.56 3.47
CA LEU A 171 7.05 12.87 3.90
C LEU A 171 6.46 12.84 5.31
N VAL A 172 5.67 11.83 5.66
CA VAL A 172 5.00 11.71 6.97
C VAL A 172 5.96 11.82 8.17
N PRO A 173 7.06 11.03 8.28
CA PRO A 173 8.01 11.17 9.39
C PRO A 173 8.80 12.48 9.32
N ALA A 174 9.05 13.03 8.13
CA ALA A 174 9.72 14.32 7.97
C ALA A 174 8.85 15.48 8.53
N LEU A 175 7.53 15.41 8.38
CA LEU A 175 6.60 16.36 8.99
C LEU A 175 6.56 16.28 10.52
N ALA A 176 6.90 15.12 11.10
CA ALA A 176 6.96 14.91 12.53
C ALA A 176 8.30 15.31 13.18
N ALA A 177 9.33 15.62 12.37
CA ALA A 177 10.66 15.94 12.87
C ALA A 177 10.71 17.33 13.55
N PRO A 178 11.17 17.43 14.81
CA PRO A 178 11.29 18.72 15.50
C PRO A 178 12.57 19.47 15.09
N GLY A 179 12.46 20.78 14.79
CA GLY A 179 13.58 21.72 15.00
C GLY A 179 14.36 22.27 13.80
N GLU A 180 13.96 22.08 12.55
CA GLU A 180 14.56 22.81 11.42
C GLU A 180 13.52 23.65 10.66
N SER A 181 14.00 24.63 9.88
CA SER A 181 13.14 25.34 8.92
C SER A 181 12.37 24.29 8.12
N LEU A 182 11.04 24.31 8.18
CA LEU A 182 10.20 23.31 7.51
C LEU A 182 10.59 23.12 6.03
N VAL A 183 11.04 24.20 5.40
CA VAL A 183 11.54 24.24 4.02
C VAL A 183 12.83 23.41 3.85
N SER A 184 13.81 23.49 4.76
CA SER A 184 15.03 22.66 4.68
C SER A 184 14.70 21.18 4.88
N ALA A 185 13.84 20.86 5.86
CA ALA A 185 13.40 19.50 6.12
C ALA A 185 12.65 18.89 4.91
N LEU A 186 11.74 19.66 4.29
CA LEU A 186 11.02 19.27 3.08
C LEU A 186 11.95 19.11 1.87
N LEU A 187 12.92 20.01 1.68
CA LEU A 187 13.92 19.91 0.62
C LEU A 187 14.76 18.65 0.78
N VAL A 188 15.28 18.39 1.98
CA VAL A 188 16.10 17.20 2.26
C VAL A 188 15.28 15.93 2.10
N ALA A 189 14.04 15.88 2.58
CA ALA A 189 13.14 14.74 2.41
C ALA A 189 12.80 14.50 0.94
N GLY A 190 12.48 15.56 0.19
CA GLY A 190 12.20 15.48 -1.24
C GLY A 190 13.40 15.02 -2.06
N LEU A 191 14.60 15.51 -1.72
CA LEU A 191 15.85 15.12 -2.39
C LEU A 191 16.21 13.66 -2.06
N LYS A 192 16.01 13.21 -0.81
CA LYS A 192 16.14 11.81 -0.42
C LYS A 192 15.15 10.91 -1.17
N ALA A 193 13.87 11.30 -1.25
CA ALA A 193 12.85 10.56 -1.97
C ALA A 193 13.16 10.48 -3.48
N ALA A 194 13.54 11.59 -4.10
CA ALA A 194 13.92 11.64 -5.52
C ALA A 194 15.17 10.78 -5.80
N ALA A 195 16.19 10.88 -4.95
CA ALA A 195 17.40 10.07 -5.05
C ALA A 195 17.07 8.58 -4.89
N LEU A 196 16.25 8.21 -3.89
CA LEU A 196 15.80 6.84 -3.68
C LEU A 196 15.07 6.30 -4.91
N ILE A 197 14.07 7.03 -5.42
CA ILE A 197 13.30 6.64 -6.61
C ILE A 197 14.22 6.50 -7.83
N ALA A 198 15.14 7.44 -8.05
CA ALA A 198 16.08 7.40 -9.17
C ALA A 198 17.00 6.17 -9.09
N VAL A 199 17.56 5.87 -7.91
CA VAL A 199 18.38 4.69 -7.67
C VAL A 199 17.57 3.40 -7.89
N LEU A 200 16.33 3.36 -7.44
CA LEU A 200 15.48 2.18 -7.53
C LEU A 200 15.06 1.89 -8.98
N LEU A 201 14.65 2.93 -9.73
CA LEU A 201 14.25 2.81 -11.13
C LEU A 201 15.44 2.53 -12.07
N VAL A 202 16.58 3.18 -11.85
CA VAL A 202 17.75 3.04 -12.74
C VAL A 202 18.63 1.87 -12.31
N GLY A 203 19.00 1.80 -11.03
CA GLY A 203 19.89 0.76 -10.51
C GLY A 203 19.17 -0.57 -10.29
N GLY A 204 18.05 -0.53 -9.56
CA GLY A 204 17.30 -1.72 -9.15
C GLY A 204 16.88 -2.60 -10.32
N GLN A 205 16.27 -2.00 -11.36
CA GLN A 205 15.83 -2.75 -12.54
C GLN A 205 16.98 -3.43 -13.29
N HIS A 206 18.13 -2.75 -13.45
CA HIS A 206 19.28 -3.31 -14.17
C HIS A 206 19.96 -4.44 -13.39
N VAL A 207 20.17 -4.25 -12.09
CA VAL A 207 20.77 -5.26 -11.22
C VAL A 207 19.87 -6.49 -11.14
N MET A 208 18.57 -6.28 -10.89
CA MET A 208 17.60 -7.36 -10.77
C MET A 208 17.50 -8.19 -12.05
N ARG A 209 17.39 -7.52 -13.20
CA ARG A 209 17.33 -8.20 -14.49
C ARG A 209 18.58 -9.02 -14.75
N ARG A 210 19.77 -8.48 -14.48
CA ARG A 210 21.03 -9.23 -14.66
C ARG A 210 21.13 -10.43 -13.73
N TRP A 211 20.79 -10.26 -12.46
CA TRP A 211 20.82 -11.32 -11.46
C TRP A 211 19.85 -12.46 -11.78
N LEU A 212 18.58 -12.14 -12.04
CA LEU A 212 17.57 -13.14 -12.40
C LEU A 212 17.90 -13.86 -13.71
N THR A 213 18.49 -13.16 -14.69
CA THR A 213 18.95 -13.81 -15.93
C THR A 213 20.11 -14.78 -15.67
N LEU A 214 21.01 -14.45 -14.73
CA LEU A 214 22.12 -15.31 -14.30
C LEU A 214 21.63 -16.58 -13.61
N VAL A 215 20.64 -16.45 -12.72
CA VAL A 215 20.02 -17.58 -12.01
C VAL A 215 19.22 -18.45 -12.98
N ALA A 216 18.42 -17.84 -13.87
CA ALA A 216 17.62 -18.58 -14.86
C ALA A 216 18.48 -19.42 -15.82
N ARG A 217 19.73 -19.00 -16.11
CA ARG A 217 20.67 -19.79 -16.92
C ARG A 217 21.06 -21.13 -16.30
N ARG A 218 20.89 -21.31 -14.97
CA ARG A 218 21.17 -22.57 -14.27
C ARG A 218 20.09 -23.64 -14.47
N LYS A 219 18.92 -23.30 -15.04
CA LYS A 219 17.80 -24.20 -15.38
C LYS A 219 17.25 -25.08 -14.23
N THR A 220 17.49 -24.73 -12.98
CA THR A 220 16.90 -25.41 -11.83
C THR A 220 15.77 -24.56 -11.26
N GLU A 221 14.55 -25.11 -11.24
CA GLU A 221 13.38 -24.42 -10.70
C GLU A 221 13.53 -24.11 -9.21
N GLU A 222 14.08 -25.04 -8.43
CA GLU A 222 14.33 -24.85 -6.99
C GLU A 222 15.25 -23.64 -6.72
N LEU A 223 16.36 -23.51 -7.47
CA LEU A 223 17.31 -22.41 -7.31
C LEU A 223 16.68 -21.06 -7.68
N PHE A 224 15.76 -21.06 -8.65
CA PHE A 224 15.03 -19.87 -9.05
C PHE A 224 14.05 -19.44 -7.96
N VAL A 225 13.26 -20.38 -7.41
CA VAL A 225 12.31 -20.11 -6.31
C VAL A 225 13.03 -19.64 -5.04
N LEU A 226 14.14 -20.28 -4.67
CA LEU A 226 14.98 -19.87 -3.53
C LEU A 226 15.53 -18.45 -3.71
N ASN A 227 16.03 -18.11 -4.90
CA ASN A 227 16.48 -16.74 -5.18
C ASN A 227 15.33 -15.74 -5.13
N LEU A 228 14.17 -16.11 -5.66
CA LEU A 228 13.00 -15.25 -5.65
C LEU A 228 12.63 -14.93 -4.20
N LEU A 229 12.49 -15.95 -3.34
CA LEU A 229 12.23 -15.80 -1.91
C LEU A 229 13.30 -14.96 -1.21
N PHE A 230 14.58 -15.22 -1.48
CA PHE A 230 15.68 -14.45 -0.91
C PHE A 230 15.60 -12.97 -1.27
N ILE A 231 15.35 -12.67 -2.55
CA ILE A 231 15.22 -11.30 -3.04
C ILE A 231 13.97 -10.63 -2.46
N THR A 232 12.83 -11.32 -2.44
CA THR A 232 11.58 -10.75 -1.92
C THR A 232 11.71 -10.40 -0.44
N LEU A 233 12.30 -11.30 0.35
CA LEU A 233 12.48 -11.09 1.78
C LEU A 233 13.59 -10.07 2.07
N GLY A 234 14.70 -10.14 1.32
CA GLY A 234 15.84 -9.23 1.50
C GLY A 234 15.58 -7.80 1.06
N LEU A 235 14.65 -7.55 0.14
CA LEU A 235 14.25 -6.19 -0.25
C LEU A 235 13.22 -5.56 0.69
N ALA A 236 12.50 -6.38 1.46
CA ALA A 236 11.47 -5.90 2.37
C ALA A 236 11.96 -5.70 3.80
N TRP A 237 13.15 -6.24 4.12
CA TRP A 237 13.90 -5.97 5.35
C TRP A 237 14.65 -4.63 5.24
#